data_AF-A0A938GUW6-F1
#
_entry.id   AF-A0A938GUW6-F1
#
_cell.length_a   1.000
_cell.length_b   1.000
_cell.length_c   1.000
_cell.angle_alpha   90.00
_cell.angle_beta   90.00
_cell.angle_gamma   90.00
#
_symmetry.space_group_name_H-M   'P 1'
#
loop_
_entity.id
_entity.type
_entity.pdbx_description
1 polymer ?
#
loop_
_entity_poly.entity_id
_entity_poly.type
_entity_poly.pdbx_seq_one_letter_code
_entity_poly.pdbx_strand_id
1 'polypeptide(L)' 'VARDHLTGKPEITEGLLNHLEVAIRAYDPCLSCATHAMGRMPLQVEIRDCTGQLVAAAARG' A
#
# COMPACT_ATOMS: atom_id res chain seq x y z
N VAL A 1 0.29 -9.95 12.51
CA VAL A 1 1.21 -9.15 13.35
C VAL A 1 0.45 -8.34 14.40
N ALA A 2 -0.30 -7.28 14.04
CA ALA A 2 -0.96 -6.43 15.04
C ALA A 2 -1.93 -7.20 15.95
N ARG A 3 -2.83 -8.00 15.35
CA ARG A 3 -3.77 -8.87 16.08
C ARG A 3 -3.06 -9.94 16.94
N ASP A 4 -1.94 -10.45 16.46
CA ASP A 4 -1.26 -11.59 17.09
C ASP A 4 -0.31 -11.15 18.23
N HIS A 5 0.07 -9.87 18.26
CA HIS A 5 1.04 -9.35 19.23
C HIS A 5 0.52 -8.23 20.13
N LEU A 6 -0.54 -7.49 19.75
CA LEU A 6 -1.07 -6.34 20.50
C LEU A 6 -2.36 -6.64 21.27
N THR A 7 -3.16 -7.62 20.85
CA THR A 7 -4.47 -7.86 21.48
C THR A 7 -4.31 -8.50 22.86
N GLY A 8 -4.80 -7.81 23.91
CA GLY A 8 -4.84 -8.32 25.29
C GLY A 8 -3.59 -8.05 26.15
N LYS A 9 -2.60 -7.30 25.64
CA LYS A 9 -1.44 -6.86 26.44
C LYS A 9 -1.68 -5.45 27.00
N PRO A 10 -1.75 -5.26 28.33
CA PRO A 10 -2.00 -3.95 28.93
C PRO A 10 -0.78 -3.01 28.85
N GLU A 11 0.43 -3.57 28.72
CA GLU A 11 1.67 -2.81 28.69
C GLU A 11 2.44 -3.03 27.38
N ILE A 12 2.94 -1.93 26.84
CA ILE A 12 3.78 -1.92 25.64
C ILE A 12 5.22 -2.13 26.08
N THR A 13 5.79 -3.28 25.74
CA THR A 13 7.17 -3.64 26.10
C THR A 13 8.13 -3.42 24.94
N GLU A 14 9.42 -3.27 25.24
CA GLU A 14 10.46 -3.09 24.22
C GLU A 14 10.52 -4.24 23.21
N GLY A 15 10.32 -5.49 23.67
CA GLY A 15 10.26 -6.65 22.77
C GLY A 15 9.09 -6.57 21.78
N LEU A 16 7.96 -6.00 22.19
CA LEU A 16 6.80 -5.81 21.33
C LEU A 16 7.05 -4.74 20.25
N LEU A 17 7.73 -3.65 20.62
CA LEU A 17 8.15 -2.61 19.68
C LEU A 17 9.12 -3.15 18.63
N ASN A 18 10.11 -3.95 19.05
CA ASN A 18 11.05 -4.60 18.14
C ASN A 18 10.35 -5.51 17.12
N HIS A 19 9.35 -6.30 17.54
CA HIS A 19 8.57 -7.13 16.61
C HIS A 19 7.73 -6.30 15.63
N LEU A 20 7.19 -5.16 16.09
CA LEU A 20 6.45 -4.24 15.23
C LEU A 20 7.37 -3.63 14.16
N GLU A 21 8.57 -3.20 14.54
CA GLU A 21 9.56 -2.65 13.60
C GLU A 21 9.98 -3.65 12.52
N VAL A 22 10.25 -4.90 12.90
CA VAL A 22 10.59 -5.97 11.96
C VAL A 22 9.45 -6.19 10.96
N ALA A 23 8.20 -6.20 11.44
CA ALA A 23 7.04 -6.33 10.57
C ALA A 23 6.89 -5.14 9.62
N ILE A 24 7.04 -3.90 10.11
CA ILE A 24 6.96 -2.70 9.26
C ILE A 24 8.05 -2.76 8.18
N ARG A 25 9.30 -3.09 8.53
CA ARG A 25 10.41 -3.20 7.56
C ARG A 25 10.21 -4.32 6.54
N ALA A 26 9.57 -5.42 6.93
CA ALA A 26 9.34 -6.57 6.05
C ALA A 26 8.17 -6.35 5.06
N TYR A 27 7.13 -5.63 5.47
CA TYR A 27 5.93 -5.44 4.67
C TYR A 27 5.85 -4.06 3.98
N ASP A 28 6.59 -3.07 4.44
CA ASP A 28 6.62 -1.74 3.82
C ASP A 28 7.98 -1.05 4.03
N PRO A 29 9.03 -1.45 3.30
CA PRO A 29 10.33 -0.78 3.35
C PRO A 29 10.29 0.67 2.83
N CYS A 30 9.15 1.16 2.33
CA CYS A 30 9.05 2.47 1.70
C CYS A 30 7.75 3.21 2.07
N LEU A 31 7.48 3.39 3.37
CA LEU A 31 6.47 4.36 3.85
C LEU A 31 6.67 5.78 3.27
N SER A 32 7.91 6.14 2.92
CA SER A 32 8.25 7.39 2.21
C SER A 32 7.80 7.42 0.74
N CYS A 33 7.71 6.26 0.08
CA CYS A 33 7.16 6.13 -1.27
C CYS A 33 5.64 5.97 -1.25
N ALA A 34 5.06 5.33 -0.22
CA ALA A 34 3.61 5.27 -0.04
C ALA A 34 3.01 6.67 0.16
N THR A 35 3.72 7.58 0.83
CA THR A 35 3.30 8.99 0.99
C THR A 35 3.54 9.85 -0.26
N HIS A 36 4.50 9.51 -1.12
CA HIS A 36 4.67 10.17 -2.43
C HIS A 36 3.77 9.58 -3.54
N ALA A 37 3.42 8.30 -3.46
CA ALA A 37 2.51 7.59 -4.36
C ALA A 37 1.03 7.81 -3.97
N MET A 38 0.74 8.19 -2.73
CA MET A 38 -0.44 9.00 -2.38
C MET A 38 -0.30 10.39 -3.03
N GLY A 39 -0.33 10.43 -4.36
CA GLY A 39 -0.11 11.65 -5.11
C GLY A 39 -0.06 11.49 -6.62
N ARG A 40 0.46 10.39 -7.18
CA ARG A 40 0.47 10.13 -8.64
C ARG A 40 0.53 8.63 -8.99
N MET A 41 -0.59 7.93 -8.85
CA MET A 41 -0.88 6.75 -9.66
C MET A 41 -1.88 7.18 -10.73
N PRO A 42 -1.43 7.63 -11.91
CA PRO A 42 -2.34 8.15 -12.91
C PRO A 42 -3.32 7.06 -13.35
N LEU A 43 -4.61 7.33 -13.20
CA LEU A 43 -5.67 6.47 -13.71
C LEU A 43 -5.63 6.51 -15.23
N GLN A 44 -5.35 5.36 -15.84
CA GLN A 44 -5.38 5.17 -17.29
C GLN A 44 -6.64 4.39 -17.67
N VAL A 45 -7.37 4.91 -18.65
CA VAL A 45 -8.60 4.29 -19.16
C VAL A 45 -8.49 4.13 -20.66
N GLU A 46 -8.77 2.92 -21.13
CA GLU A 46 -8.84 2.58 -22.55
C GLU A 46 -10.25 2.09 -22.88
N ILE A 47 -10.83 2.64 -23.96
CA ILE A 47 -12.09 2.19 -24.52
C ILE A 47 -11.77 1.37 -25.76
N ARG A 48 -12.23 0.11 -25.78
CA ARG A 48 -12.06 -0.80 -26.89
C ARG A 48 -13.42 -1.20 -27.45
N ASP A 49 -13.51 -1.35 -28.76
CA ASP A 49 -14.72 -1.86 -29.40
C ASP A 49 -14.84 -3.39 -29.27
N CYS A 50 -15.91 -3.96 -29.82
CA CYS A 50 -16.15 -5.40 -29.80
C CYS A 50 -15.12 -6.23 -30.59
N THR A 51 -14.28 -5.58 -31.40
CA THR A 51 -13.16 -6.20 -32.12
C THR A 51 -11.84 -6.09 -31.35
N GLY A 52 -11.85 -5.38 -30.21
CA GLY A 52 -10.68 -5.12 -29.37
C GLY A 52 -9.84 -3.91 -29.83
N GLN A 53 -10.29 -3.19 -30.86
CA GLN A 53 -9.60 -2.01 -31.37
C GLN A 53 -9.79 -0.83 -30.40
N LEU A 54 -8.71 -0.09 -30.16
CA LEU A 54 -8.73 1.08 -29.29
C LEU A 54 -9.52 2.22 -29.95
N VAL A 55 -10.64 2.58 -29.33
CA VAL A 55 -11.51 3.66 -29.77
C VAL A 55 -11.11 4.98 -29.12
N ALA A 56 -10.70 4.94 -27.85
CA ALA A 56 -10.24 6.12 -27.13
C ALA A 56 -9.36 5.74 -25.93
N ALA A 57 -8.48 6.65 -25.52
CA ALA A 57 -7.71 6.52 -24.29
C ALA A 57 -7.63 7.86 -23.55
N ALA A 58 -7.63 7.81 -22.23
CA ALA A 58 -7.44 8.96 -21.36
C ALA A 58 -6.56 8.58 -20.16
N ALA A 59 -5.71 9.52 -19.72
CA ALA A 59 -4.89 9.37 -18.54
C ALA A 59 -5.04 10.61 -17.66
N ARG A 60 -5.20 10.40 -16.35
CA ARG A 60 -5.28 11.48 -15.36
C ARG A 60 -4.38 11.16 -14.18
N GLY A 61 -3.46 12.08 -13.87
CA GLY A 61 -2.56 12.06 -12.71
C GLY A 61 -3.24 11.85 -11.38
#